data_AF-A0A316WTT1-F1
#
_entry.id   AF-A0A316WTT1-F1
#
_cell.length_a   1.000
_cell.length_b   1.000
_cell.length_c   1.000
_cell.angle_alpha   90.00
_cell.angle_beta   90.00
_cell.angle_gamma   90.00
#
_symmetry.space_group_name_H-M   'P 1'
#
loop_
_entity.id
_entity.type
_entity.pdbx_description
1 polymer ?
#
loop_
_entity_poly.entity_id
_entity_poly.type
_entity_poly.pdbx_seq_one_letter_code
_entity_poly.pdbx_strand_id
1 'polypeptide(L)'
;MINKVFSKIITCSFEPSANDFEYQYLALIQRYLQFLFLVFLFYSIFIIFFFGDMVSSTFLIIITFFWLFLIGIKGKISRFKKILKTAITSVFIILTFIVSFFYIYTWKNAGVEYFYFSLLFAIPFFFNYKEDYYFILLVVLIITINFIGCLYFDLGFISRSKFIKREDFKLIELLNIIFAISTFLIDMFFVSQKDKLIYGLLKETELKDSTIGDLLKVNNELMRQRIIINNLTEDNVTEIIKLAENDSPIFFERFQLFFPEFIPNILKINPGLIYSELHICALMRLNFDTKKIALCTNNSVRAVESRKYRIRKKMGLGSDVNINNFILKI
;
A
#
# COMPACT_ATOMS: atom_id res chain seq x y z
N MET A 1 -24.78 25.08 -20.47
CA MET A 1 -24.45 23.75 -21.05
C MET A 1 -23.10 23.19 -20.53
N ILE A 2 -22.17 24.04 -20.08
CA ILE A 2 -20.86 23.64 -19.51
C ILE A 2 -20.95 23.02 -18.09
N ASN A 3 -21.91 23.45 -17.26
CA ASN A 3 -22.09 22.86 -15.91
C ASN A 3 -22.67 21.43 -15.90
N LYS A 4 -23.29 20.98 -17.01
CA LYS A 4 -23.83 19.61 -17.12
C LYS A 4 -22.77 18.60 -17.58
N VAL A 5 -21.66 19.07 -18.14
CA VAL A 5 -20.49 18.25 -18.50
C VAL A 5 -19.59 18.06 -17.26
N PHE A 6 -19.40 19.10 -16.46
CA PHE A 6 -18.65 18.99 -15.20
C PHE A 6 -19.38 18.15 -14.13
N SER A 7 -20.71 18.21 -14.06
CA SER A 7 -21.45 17.35 -13.12
C SER A 7 -21.43 15.86 -13.52
N LYS A 8 -21.29 15.56 -14.82
CA LYS A 8 -21.29 14.17 -15.32
C LYS A 8 -19.92 13.49 -15.19
N ILE A 9 -18.84 14.27 -15.03
CA ILE A 9 -17.50 13.76 -14.68
C ILE A 9 -17.41 13.45 -13.18
N ILE A 10 -18.19 14.11 -12.33
CA ILE A 10 -18.18 13.91 -10.87
C ILE A 10 -19.04 12.70 -10.44
N THR A 11 -19.93 12.19 -11.31
CA THR A 11 -20.83 11.05 -10.99
C THR A 11 -20.48 9.74 -11.71
N CYS A 12 -19.36 9.66 -12.41
CA CYS A 12 -18.89 8.37 -12.94
C CYS A 12 -18.00 7.71 -11.88
N SER A 13 -18.63 6.89 -11.04
CA SER A 13 -18.02 5.85 -10.19
C SER A 13 -16.63 6.18 -9.66
N PHE A 14 -16.58 6.86 -8.51
CA PHE A 14 -15.35 6.99 -7.73
C PHE A 14 -15.06 5.63 -7.05
N GLU A 15 -14.62 4.66 -7.85
CA GLU A 15 -13.83 3.53 -7.36
C GLU A 15 -12.36 3.96 -7.52
N PRO A 16 -11.68 4.39 -6.44
CA PRO A 16 -10.26 4.62 -6.53
C PRO A 16 -9.63 3.25 -6.80
N SER A 17 -8.95 3.11 -7.94
CA SER A 17 -8.15 1.92 -8.17
C SER A 17 -6.93 1.95 -7.23
N ALA A 18 -6.32 0.80 -6.91
CA ALA A 18 -5.10 0.77 -6.07
C ALA A 18 -3.99 1.71 -6.60
N ASN A 19 -3.94 1.94 -7.92
CA ASN A 19 -3.05 2.89 -8.57
C ASN A 19 -3.39 4.35 -8.27
N ASP A 20 -4.68 4.70 -8.10
CA ASP A 20 -5.12 6.07 -7.78
C ASP A 20 -4.76 6.45 -6.34
N PHE A 21 -4.88 5.52 -5.40
CA PHE A 21 -4.43 5.77 -4.03
C PHE A 21 -2.92 6.02 -3.99
N GLU A 22 -2.11 5.13 -4.58
CA GLU A 22 -0.65 5.29 -4.55
C GLU A 22 -0.23 6.62 -5.16
N TYR A 23 -0.89 7.04 -6.24
CA TYR A 23 -0.68 8.35 -6.85
C TYR A 23 -1.04 9.51 -5.91
N GLN A 24 -2.24 9.49 -5.31
CA GLN A 24 -2.69 10.55 -4.40
C GLN A 24 -1.84 10.64 -3.15
N TYR A 25 -1.45 9.49 -2.58
CA TYR A 25 -0.57 9.41 -1.42
C TYR A 25 0.83 9.94 -1.75
N LEU A 26 1.40 9.56 -2.90
CA LEU A 26 2.69 10.06 -3.35
C LEU A 26 2.66 11.57 -3.61
N ALA A 27 1.56 12.09 -4.18
CA ALA A 27 1.36 13.52 -4.38
C ALA A 27 1.27 14.29 -3.05
N LEU A 28 0.60 13.71 -2.05
CA LEU A 28 0.53 14.28 -0.70
C LEU A 28 1.92 14.38 -0.05
N ILE A 29 2.71 13.30 -0.12
CA ILE A 29 4.10 13.28 0.36
C ILE A 29 4.92 14.37 -0.33
N GLN A 30 4.84 14.48 -1.65
CA GLN A 30 5.61 15.49 -2.39
C GLN A 30 5.28 16.92 -1.97
N ARG A 31 3.99 17.23 -1.75
CA ARG A 31 3.56 18.56 -1.28
C ARG A 31 4.10 18.86 0.12
N TYR A 32 4.11 17.87 1.01
CA TYR A 32 4.65 18.05 2.36
C TYR A 32 6.19 18.22 2.34
N LEU A 33 6.89 17.44 1.52
CA LEU A 33 8.34 17.60 1.35
C LEU A 33 8.72 18.98 0.78
N GLN A 34 7.91 19.51 -0.14
CA GLN A 34 8.08 20.88 -0.66
C GLN A 34 7.86 21.92 0.44
N PHE A 35 6.84 21.73 1.28
CA PHE A 35 6.61 22.59 2.45
C PHE A 35 7.83 22.60 3.39
N LEU A 36 8.34 21.42 3.76
CA LEU A 36 9.52 21.31 4.61
C LEU A 36 10.75 21.96 3.99
N PHE A 37 10.97 21.76 2.68
CA PHE A 37 12.04 22.43 1.95
C PHE A 37 11.97 23.96 2.13
N LEU A 38 10.79 24.56 1.93
CA LEU A 38 10.60 26.00 2.08
C LEU A 38 10.81 26.48 3.52
N VAL A 39 10.29 25.74 4.50
CA VAL A 39 10.43 26.07 5.92
C VAL A 39 11.90 26.06 6.34
N PHE A 40 12.63 24.97 6.06
CA PHE A 40 14.04 24.87 6.45
C PHE A 40 14.93 25.86 5.69
N LEU A 41 14.61 26.18 4.42
CA LEU A 41 15.31 27.20 3.66
C LEU A 41 15.12 28.57 4.31
N PHE A 42 13.88 28.93 4.63
CA PHE A 42 13.58 30.16 5.34
C PHE A 42 14.33 30.25 6.67
N TYR A 43 14.33 29.18 7.47
CA TYR A 43 15.03 29.16 8.75
C TYR A 43 16.55 29.25 8.63
N SER A 44 17.16 28.64 7.61
CA SER A 44 18.60 28.80 7.39
C SER A 44 19.01 30.26 7.18
N ILE A 45 18.20 31.04 6.45
CA ILE A 45 18.42 32.46 6.21
C ILE A 45 18.10 33.28 7.46
N PHE A 46 16.97 32.97 8.11
CA PHE A 46 16.53 33.61 9.36
C PHE A 46 17.61 33.51 10.44
N ILE A 47 18.23 32.34 10.59
CA ILE A 47 19.26 32.13 11.60
C ILE A 47 20.51 32.95 11.34
N ILE A 48 20.97 33.05 10.10
CA ILE A 48 22.10 33.90 9.75
C ILE A 48 21.77 35.37 10.06
N PHE A 49 20.57 35.81 9.69
CA PHE A 49 20.17 37.21 9.83
C PHE A 49 19.97 37.64 11.29
N PHE A 50 19.27 36.84 12.10
CA PHE A 50 18.91 37.21 13.48
C PHE A 50 19.91 36.71 14.53
N PHE A 51 20.54 35.56 14.31
CA PHE A 51 21.43 34.92 15.31
C PHE A 51 22.92 35.00 14.95
N GLY A 52 23.25 35.32 13.68
CA GLY A 52 24.62 35.39 13.18
C GLY A 52 25.35 34.04 13.17
N ASP A 53 24.64 32.94 13.41
CA ASP A 53 25.25 31.61 13.52
C ASP A 53 25.30 30.89 12.16
N MET A 54 26.51 30.79 11.61
CA MET A 54 26.73 30.07 10.36
C MET A 54 26.69 28.55 10.53
N VAL A 55 27.06 28.02 11.71
CA VAL A 55 27.21 26.57 11.89
C VAL A 55 25.83 25.90 11.84
N SER A 56 24.89 26.33 12.67
CA SER A 56 23.55 25.71 12.62
C SER A 56 22.81 25.99 11.31
N SER A 57 23.06 27.14 10.68
CA SER A 57 22.51 27.43 9.34
C SER A 57 23.01 26.44 8.29
N THR A 58 24.31 26.08 8.31
CA THR A 58 24.84 25.07 7.39
C THR A 58 24.21 23.69 7.60
N PHE A 59 23.95 23.28 8.85
CA PHE A 59 23.19 22.05 9.11
C PHE A 59 21.76 22.11 8.57
N LEU A 60 21.07 23.23 8.70
CA LEU A 60 19.74 23.41 8.11
C LEU A 60 19.77 23.38 6.58
N ILE A 61 20.79 23.96 5.94
CA ILE A 61 20.99 23.88 4.49
C ILE A 61 21.22 22.42 4.04
N ILE A 62 21.97 21.64 4.81
CA ILE A 62 22.12 20.20 4.51
C ILE A 62 20.75 19.49 4.58
N ILE A 63 19.92 19.83 5.56
CA ILE A 63 18.57 19.29 5.69
C ILE A 63 17.65 19.75 4.54
N THR A 64 17.75 20.99 4.06
CA THR A 64 16.98 21.44 2.88
C THR A 64 17.35 20.67 1.63
N PHE A 65 18.64 20.45 1.40
CA PHE A 65 19.11 19.62 0.29
C PHE A 65 18.66 18.16 0.41
N PHE A 66 18.59 17.62 1.63
CA PHE A 66 18.03 16.30 1.88
C PHE A 66 16.55 16.23 1.43
N TRP A 67 15.72 17.21 1.79
CA TRP A 67 14.33 17.25 1.33
C TRP A 67 14.21 17.41 -0.18
N LEU A 68 15.04 18.26 -0.79
CA LEU A 68 15.11 18.42 -2.25
C LEU A 68 15.47 17.11 -2.96
N PHE A 69 16.44 16.38 -2.41
CA PHE A 69 16.84 15.07 -2.91
C PHE A 69 15.66 14.07 -2.85
N LEU A 70 14.90 14.03 -1.75
CA LEU A 70 13.72 13.16 -1.64
C LEU A 70 12.62 13.49 -2.65
N ILE A 71 12.43 14.77 -2.98
CA ILE A 71 11.52 15.20 -4.06
C ILE A 71 11.97 14.65 -5.42
N GLY A 72 13.28 14.58 -5.66
CA GLY A 72 13.89 14.10 -6.90
C GLY A 72 13.74 12.59 -7.15
N ILE A 73 13.59 11.76 -6.11
CA ILE A 73 13.54 10.28 -6.21
C ILE A 73 12.14 9.76 -6.62
N LYS A 74 11.44 10.47 -7.52
CA LYS A 74 10.08 10.10 -7.99
C LYS A 74 10.02 8.61 -8.40
N GLY A 75 9.17 7.84 -7.72
CA GLY A 75 8.81 6.46 -8.09
C GLY A 75 9.74 5.33 -7.60
N LYS A 76 10.88 5.61 -6.96
CA LYS A 76 11.80 4.56 -6.43
C LYS A 76 11.76 4.38 -4.90
N ILE A 77 10.85 5.08 -4.22
CA ILE A 77 10.75 5.11 -2.75
C ILE A 77 10.54 3.71 -2.14
N SER A 78 9.86 2.78 -2.83
CA SER A 78 9.61 1.44 -2.27
C SER A 78 10.90 0.65 -2.04
N ARG A 79 11.91 0.80 -2.90
CA ARG A 79 13.20 0.08 -2.81
C ARG A 79 14.07 0.60 -1.65
N PHE A 80 13.82 1.82 -1.18
CA PHE A 80 14.60 2.48 -0.13
C PHE A 80 13.82 2.72 1.17
N LYS A 81 12.62 2.14 1.34
CA LYS A 81 11.71 2.42 2.47
C LYS A 81 12.40 2.31 3.84
N LYS A 82 13.25 1.29 4.05
CA LYS A 82 13.97 1.12 5.34
C LYS A 82 15.07 2.16 5.55
N ILE A 83 15.89 2.42 4.53
CA ILE A 83 16.96 3.43 4.59
C ILE A 83 16.38 4.83 4.80
N LEU A 84 15.26 5.12 4.12
CA LEU A 84 14.56 6.40 4.24
C LEU A 84 14.04 6.64 5.66
N LYS A 85 13.44 5.63 6.30
CA LYS A 85 12.98 5.72 7.71
C LYS A 85 14.14 6.03 8.66
N THR A 86 15.28 5.36 8.50
CA THR A 86 16.48 5.64 9.31
C THR A 86 16.99 7.06 9.08
N ALA A 87 17.02 7.53 7.83
CA ALA A 87 17.46 8.88 7.50
C ALA A 87 16.53 9.96 8.09
N ILE A 88 15.21 9.78 7.99
CA ILE A 88 14.23 10.69 8.60
C ILE A 88 14.40 10.71 10.12
N THR A 89 14.59 9.55 10.74
CA THR A 89 14.87 9.44 12.19
C THR A 89 16.13 10.23 12.57
N SER A 90 17.22 10.11 11.81
CA SER A 90 18.43 10.88 12.08
C SER A 90 18.21 12.39 11.91
N VAL A 91 17.37 12.83 10.96
CA VAL A 91 17.03 14.24 10.80
C VAL A 91 16.28 14.76 12.02
N PHE A 92 15.30 14.03 12.56
CA PHE A 92 14.60 14.41 13.80
C PHE A 92 15.57 14.55 14.99
N ILE A 93 16.52 13.63 15.13
CA ILE A 93 17.53 13.67 16.20
C ILE A 93 18.41 14.92 16.06
N ILE A 94 18.92 15.19 14.85
CA ILE A 94 19.75 16.37 14.58
C ILE A 94 18.97 17.66 14.86
N LEU A 95 17.72 17.75 14.39
CA LEU A 95 16.86 18.91 14.65
C LEU A 95 16.60 19.11 16.15
N THR A 96 16.41 18.02 16.90
CA THR A 96 16.24 18.10 18.36
C THR A 96 17.45 18.74 19.02
N PHE A 97 18.67 18.35 18.64
CA PHE A 97 19.89 18.96 19.16
C PHE A 97 20.07 20.42 18.74
N ILE A 98 19.67 20.78 17.50
CA ILE A 98 19.69 22.18 17.03
C ILE A 98 18.75 23.04 17.88
N VAL A 99 17.54 22.57 18.18
CA VAL A 99 16.60 23.27 19.06
C VAL A 99 17.20 23.44 20.46
N SER A 100 17.79 22.38 21.02
CA SER A 100 18.48 22.45 22.33
C SER A 100 19.60 23.49 22.34
N PHE A 101 20.41 23.53 21.27
CA PHE A 101 21.50 24.49 21.12
C PHE A 101 20.98 25.93 21.09
N PHE A 102 19.96 26.23 20.28
CA PHE A 102 19.40 27.58 20.18
C PHE A 102 18.68 28.03 21.44
N TYR A 103 18.03 27.11 22.16
CA TYR A 103 17.41 27.42 23.45
C TYR A 103 18.45 27.96 24.45
N ILE A 104 19.64 27.36 24.49
CA ILE A 104 20.75 27.79 25.35
C ILE A 104 21.40 29.07 24.80
N TYR A 105 21.63 29.13 23.49
CA TYR A 105 22.25 30.27 22.81
C TYR A 105 21.47 31.58 23.01
N THR A 106 20.14 31.50 23.10
CA THR A 106 19.21 32.63 23.24
C THR A 106 18.80 32.94 24.68
N TRP A 107 19.56 32.46 25.67
CA TRP A 107 19.30 32.74 27.09
C TRP A 107 17.92 32.28 27.58
N LYS A 108 17.31 31.26 26.95
CA LYS A 108 15.98 30.73 27.31
C LYS A 108 14.82 31.74 27.16
N ASN A 109 15.03 32.86 26.48
CA ASN A 109 14.06 33.97 26.40
C ASN A 109 13.49 34.19 24.99
N ALA A 110 13.87 33.36 24.01
CA ALA A 110 13.47 33.52 22.61
C ALA A 110 12.35 32.57 22.17
N GLY A 111 11.75 31.78 23.08
CA GLY A 111 10.66 30.86 22.73
C GLY A 111 11.08 29.74 21.76
N VAL A 112 12.35 29.32 21.81
CA VAL A 112 12.86 28.25 20.92
C VAL A 112 12.30 26.88 21.31
N GLU A 113 11.96 26.69 22.58
CA GLU A 113 11.37 25.48 23.14
C GLU A 113 10.06 25.06 22.46
N TYR A 114 9.33 25.99 21.84
CA TYR A 114 8.08 25.67 21.15
C TYR A 114 8.31 24.77 19.92
N PHE A 115 9.51 24.79 19.34
CA PHE A 115 9.85 23.93 18.21
C PHE A 115 9.95 22.43 18.57
N TYR A 116 10.12 22.07 19.85
CA TYR A 116 10.01 20.65 20.25
C TYR A 116 8.61 20.10 19.99
N PHE A 117 7.57 20.93 20.17
CA PHE A 117 6.19 20.53 19.85
C PHE A 117 6.01 20.39 18.35
N SER A 118 6.53 21.33 17.53
CA SER A 118 6.51 21.20 16.07
C SER A 118 7.15 19.89 15.61
N LEU A 119 8.31 19.51 16.17
CA LEU A 119 8.94 18.22 15.87
C LEU A 119 8.05 17.04 16.25
N LEU A 120 7.42 17.06 17.42
CA LEU A 120 6.56 15.97 17.88
C LEU A 120 5.31 15.79 16.99
N PHE A 121 4.73 16.89 16.51
CA PHE A 121 3.55 16.87 15.64
C PHE A 121 3.84 16.51 14.18
N ALA A 122 5.09 16.59 13.73
CA ALA A 122 5.48 16.13 12.39
C ALA A 122 5.67 14.59 12.30
N ILE A 123 5.93 13.91 13.43
CA ILE A 123 6.13 12.45 13.49
C ILE A 123 5.00 11.63 12.84
N PRO A 124 3.70 11.89 13.12
CA PRO A 124 2.59 11.11 12.58
C PRO A 124 2.53 11.07 11.06
N PHE A 125 3.07 12.10 10.39
CA PHE A 125 3.09 12.15 8.93
C PHE A 125 4.08 11.13 8.34
N PHE A 126 5.26 11.02 8.92
CA PHE A 126 6.36 10.21 8.39
C PHE A 126 6.32 8.73 8.77
N PHE A 127 5.81 8.43 9.97
CA PHE A 127 5.87 7.09 10.53
C PHE A 127 4.49 6.44 10.59
N ASN A 128 4.45 5.13 10.36
CA ASN A 128 3.23 4.34 10.59
C ASN A 128 3.26 3.79 12.01
N TYR A 129 2.30 4.17 12.85
CA TYR A 129 2.24 3.75 14.26
C TYR A 129 2.31 2.24 14.49
N LYS A 130 1.76 1.43 13.58
CA LYS A 130 1.77 -0.04 13.72
C LYS A 130 3.11 -0.66 13.31
N GLU A 131 3.74 -0.14 12.26
CA GLU A 131 4.98 -0.71 11.72
C GLU A 131 6.24 -0.13 12.39
N ASP A 132 6.20 1.15 12.77
CA ASP A 132 7.38 1.95 13.09
C ASP A 132 7.48 2.34 14.57
N TYR A 133 6.81 1.58 15.43
CA TYR A 133 6.72 1.86 16.86
C TYR A 133 8.07 2.14 17.52
N TYR A 134 9.10 1.33 17.25
CA TYR A 134 10.43 1.51 17.84
C TYR A 134 11.13 2.81 17.40
N PHE A 135 10.97 3.23 16.14
CA PHE A 135 11.53 4.49 15.65
C PHE A 135 10.82 5.69 16.28
N ILE A 136 9.49 5.64 16.36
CA ILE A 136 8.68 6.68 17.01
C ILE A 136 9.08 6.81 18.48
N LEU A 137 9.15 5.68 19.21
CA LEU A 137 9.52 5.66 20.62
C LEU A 137 10.92 6.27 20.84
N LEU A 138 11.89 5.91 20.00
CA LEU A 138 13.25 6.46 20.06
C LEU A 138 13.25 7.98 19.86
N VAL A 139 12.56 8.49 18.83
CA VAL A 139 12.51 9.93 18.54
C VAL A 139 11.83 10.70 19.69
N VAL A 140 10.69 10.21 20.17
CA VAL A 140 9.94 10.84 21.27
C VAL A 140 10.78 10.85 22.56
N LEU A 141 11.48 9.75 22.85
CA LEU A 141 12.36 9.66 24.01
C LEU A 141 13.52 10.67 23.91
N ILE A 142 14.15 10.81 22.75
CA ILE A 142 15.23 11.79 22.55
C ILE A 142 14.72 13.23 22.67
N ILE A 143 13.55 13.54 22.09
CA ILE A 143 12.91 14.86 22.20
C ILE A 143 12.61 15.19 23.66
N THR A 144 11.99 14.25 24.39
CA THR A 144 11.60 14.46 25.79
C THR A 144 12.81 14.61 26.71
N ILE A 145 13.85 13.77 26.56
CA ILE A 145 15.09 13.91 27.34
C ILE A 145 15.77 15.25 27.07
N ASN A 146 15.84 15.70 25.80
CA ASN A 146 16.42 17.00 25.47
C ASN A 146 15.60 18.16 26.03
N PHE A 147 14.27 18.10 25.91
CA PHE A 147 13.37 19.13 26.44
C PHE A 147 13.51 19.27 27.95
N ILE A 148 13.45 18.15 28.69
CA ILE A 148 13.69 18.13 30.15
C ILE A 148 15.10 18.62 30.46
N GLY A 149 16.09 18.17 29.68
CA GLY A 149 17.48 18.58 29.84
C GLY A 149 17.65 20.10 29.78
N CYS A 150 17.04 20.74 28.79
CA CYS A 150 17.04 22.18 28.61
C CYS A 150 16.35 22.94 29.76
N LEU A 151 15.23 22.41 30.29
CA LEU A 151 14.49 23.04 31.38
C LEU A 151 15.27 23.03 32.70
N TYR A 152 15.88 21.89 33.05
CA TYR A 152 16.47 21.69 34.38
C TYR A 152 17.98 21.92 34.46
N PHE A 153 18.74 21.69 33.39
CA PHE A 153 20.19 21.91 33.41
C PHE A 153 20.55 23.30 32.89
N ASP A 154 21.25 24.08 33.71
CA ASP A 154 21.92 25.29 33.25
C ASP A 154 23.24 24.91 32.58
N LEU A 155 23.16 24.65 31.27
CA LEU A 155 24.30 24.33 30.40
C LEU A 155 25.14 25.58 30.11
N GLY A 156 25.73 26.18 31.15
CA GLY A 156 26.57 27.37 31.09
C GLY A 156 27.90 27.19 30.34
N PHE A 157 28.23 25.97 29.90
CA PHE A 157 29.39 25.67 29.08
C PHE A 157 29.30 26.23 27.65
N ILE A 158 28.09 26.41 27.13
CA ILE A 158 27.87 26.88 25.76
C ILE A 158 27.89 28.42 25.74
N SER A 159 28.62 28.99 24.77
CA SER A 159 28.71 30.43 24.58
C SER A 159 27.35 31.02 24.26
N ARG A 160 26.92 31.98 25.08
CA ARG A 160 25.66 32.69 24.86
C ARG A 160 25.83 33.73 23.75
N SER A 161 24.76 33.99 23.00
CA SER A 161 24.80 34.97 21.93
C SER A 161 25.19 36.36 22.44
N LYS A 162 26.16 36.97 21.75
CA LYS A 162 26.50 38.40 21.89
C LYS A 162 25.80 39.27 20.84
N PHE A 163 25.10 38.64 19.89
CA PHE A 163 24.53 39.29 18.71
C PHE A 163 23.15 39.89 18.99
N ILE A 164 22.41 39.30 19.93
CA ILE A 164 21.03 39.72 20.27
C ILE A 164 21.06 40.78 21.37
N LYS A 165 20.45 41.94 21.11
CA LYS A 165 20.22 42.96 22.14
C LYS A 165 19.04 42.55 23.03
N ARG A 166 19.04 42.97 24.29
CA ARG A 166 17.97 42.61 25.25
C ARG A 166 16.55 43.00 24.80
N GLU A 167 16.43 44.06 24.00
CA GLU A 167 15.16 44.58 23.50
C GLU A 167 14.53 43.69 22.42
N ASP A 168 15.35 42.95 21.66
CA ASP A 168 14.90 42.16 20.51
C ASP A 168 14.32 40.78 20.91
N PHE A 169 14.60 40.29 22.13
CA PHE A 169 14.17 38.96 22.56
C PHE A 169 12.65 38.78 22.54
N LYS A 170 11.87 39.80 22.97
CA LYS A 170 10.40 39.72 22.93
C LYS A 170 9.86 39.59 21.52
N LEU A 171 10.48 40.28 20.56
CA LEU A 171 10.09 40.23 19.15
C LEU A 171 10.40 38.84 18.57
N ILE A 172 11.60 38.33 18.84
CA ILE A 172 12.03 36.98 18.41
C ILE A 172 11.15 35.90 19.04
N GLU A 173 10.81 36.02 20.33
CA GLU A 173 9.91 35.10 21.03
C GLU A 173 8.53 35.06 20.37
N LEU A 174 7.94 36.23 20.10
CA LEU A 174 6.64 36.32 19.44
C LEU A 174 6.68 35.75 18.02
N LEU A 175 7.75 35.99 17.26
CA LEU A 175 7.94 35.38 15.94
C LEU A 175 8.04 33.85 16.02
N ASN A 176 8.84 33.32 16.95
CA ASN A 176 9.01 31.87 17.12
C ASN A 176 7.71 31.19 17.54
N ILE A 177 6.91 31.81 18.42
CA ILE A 177 5.57 31.31 18.77
C ILE A 177 4.67 31.27 17.53
N ILE A 178 4.62 32.36 16.76
CA ILE A 178 3.79 32.43 15.54
C ILE A 178 4.22 31.34 14.55
N PHE A 179 5.52 31.14 14.35
CA PHE A 179 6.00 30.10 13.45
C PHE A 179 5.74 28.68 13.97
N ALA A 180 5.90 28.43 15.27
CA ALA A 180 5.61 27.14 15.87
C ALA A 180 4.11 26.78 15.70
N ILE A 181 3.21 27.73 15.91
CA ILE A 181 1.77 27.56 15.68
C ILE A 181 1.48 27.33 14.19
N SER A 182 2.07 28.15 13.30
CA SER A 182 1.87 28.03 11.85
C SER A 182 2.31 26.66 11.32
N THR A 183 3.50 26.20 11.74
CA THR A 183 4.02 24.87 11.37
C THR A 183 3.13 23.75 11.89
N PHE A 184 2.72 23.82 13.17
CA PHE A 184 1.78 22.88 13.77
C PHE A 184 0.46 22.75 12.98
N LEU A 185 -0.15 23.88 12.60
CA LEU A 185 -1.41 23.87 11.85
C LEU A 185 -1.25 23.21 10.47
N ILE A 186 -0.12 23.46 9.80
CA ILE A 186 0.19 22.87 8.50
C ILE A 186 0.44 21.36 8.65
N ASP A 187 1.21 20.93 9.65
CA ASP A 187 1.44 19.51 9.93
C ASP A 187 0.13 18.78 10.20
N MET A 188 -0.75 19.34 11.04
CA MET A 188 -2.07 18.79 11.33
C MET A 188 -2.94 18.66 10.08
N PHE A 189 -2.91 19.65 9.18
CA PHE A 189 -3.61 19.58 7.91
C PHE A 189 -3.12 18.40 7.06
N PHE A 190 -1.79 18.23 6.92
CA PHE A 190 -1.22 17.13 6.14
C PHE A 190 -1.48 15.76 6.76
N VAL A 191 -1.42 15.65 8.09
CA VAL A 191 -1.77 14.42 8.81
C VAL A 191 -3.23 14.05 8.59
N SER A 192 -4.16 15.02 8.68
CA SER A 192 -5.58 14.77 8.43
C SER A 192 -5.83 14.28 7.00
N GLN A 193 -5.15 14.86 6.00
CA GLN A 193 -5.24 14.43 4.61
C GLN A 193 -4.71 13.01 4.43
N LYS A 194 -3.60 12.67 5.09
CA LYS A 194 -3.03 11.32 5.10
C LYS A 194 -4.02 10.31 5.68
N ASP A 195 -4.64 10.65 6.81
CA ASP A 195 -5.58 9.75 7.51
C ASP A 195 -6.85 9.51 6.68
N LYS A 196 -7.37 10.52 5.98
CA LYS A 196 -8.50 10.36 5.05
C LYS A 196 -8.18 9.39 3.92
N LEU A 197 -6.97 9.48 3.34
CA LEU A 197 -6.53 8.57 2.28
C LEU A 197 -6.44 7.13 2.81
N ILE A 198 -5.83 6.93 3.99
CA ILE A 198 -5.69 5.61 4.62
C ILE A 198 -7.07 5.01 4.94
N TYR A 199 -7.98 5.80 5.50
CA TYR A 199 -9.34 5.35 5.80
C TYR A 199 -10.11 4.93 4.54
N GLY A 200 -9.95 5.69 3.44
CA GLY A 200 -10.52 5.35 2.14
C GLY A 200 -10.08 3.98 1.64
N LEU A 201 -8.78 3.68 1.74
CA LEU A 201 -8.25 2.35 1.40
C LEU A 201 -8.79 1.24 2.27
N LEU A 202 -8.83 1.44 3.60
CA LEU A 202 -9.28 0.40 4.53
C LEU A 202 -10.72 -0.02 4.19
N LYS A 203 -11.58 0.96 3.91
CA LYS A 203 -12.95 0.73 3.48
C LYS A 203 -13.03 -0.03 2.14
N GLU A 204 -12.17 0.31 1.17
CA GLU A 204 -12.12 -0.39 -0.12
C GLU A 204 -11.68 -1.85 0.05
N THR A 205 -10.69 -2.11 0.90
CA THR A 205 -10.23 -3.48 1.21
C THR A 205 -11.32 -4.30 1.89
N GLU A 206 -12.05 -3.72 2.84
CA GLU A 206 -13.18 -4.39 3.50
C GLU A 206 -14.30 -4.76 2.51
N LEU A 207 -14.63 -3.87 1.58
CA LEU A 207 -15.62 -4.14 0.53
C LEU A 207 -15.17 -5.24 -0.43
N LYS A 208 -13.87 -5.30 -0.76
CA LYS A 208 -13.32 -6.38 -1.59
C LYS A 208 -13.39 -7.72 -0.88
N ASP A 209 -13.05 -7.76 0.41
CA ASP A 209 -13.11 -8.97 1.22
C ASP A 209 -14.55 -9.47 1.38
N SER A 210 -15.53 -8.58 1.57
CA SER A 210 -16.96 -8.97 1.61
C SER A 210 -17.43 -9.52 0.26
N THR A 211 -17.03 -8.90 -0.85
CA THR A 211 -17.37 -9.35 -2.20
C THR A 211 -16.80 -10.75 -2.49
N ILE A 212 -15.56 -11.02 -2.06
CA ILE A 212 -14.95 -12.35 -2.16
C ILE A 212 -15.75 -13.38 -1.35
N GLY A 213 -16.19 -13.01 -0.14
CA GLY A 213 -17.06 -13.85 0.69
C GLY A 213 -18.37 -14.23 0.00
N ASP A 214 -19.02 -13.28 -0.68
CA ASP A 214 -20.27 -13.53 -1.39
C ASP A 214 -20.06 -14.35 -2.67
N LEU A 215 -18.97 -14.12 -3.42
CA LEU A 215 -18.60 -14.94 -4.58
C LEU A 215 -18.35 -16.40 -4.18
N LEU A 216 -17.74 -16.65 -3.01
CA LEU A 216 -17.56 -18.00 -2.50
C LEU A 216 -18.89 -18.70 -2.19
N LYS A 217 -19.87 -17.98 -1.62
CA LYS A 217 -21.21 -18.53 -1.36
C LYS A 217 -21.91 -18.92 -2.67
N VAL A 218 -21.91 -18.02 -3.65
CA VAL A 218 -22.53 -18.28 -4.97
C VAL A 218 -21.87 -19.49 -5.64
N ASN A 219 -20.54 -19.61 -5.57
CA ASN A 219 -19.83 -20.75 -6.15
C ASN A 219 -20.22 -22.08 -5.48
N ASN A 220 -20.39 -22.09 -4.15
CA ASN A 220 -20.86 -23.26 -3.41
C ASN A 220 -22.30 -23.64 -3.77
N GLU A 221 -23.19 -22.66 -3.96
CA GLU A 221 -24.56 -22.90 -4.42
C GLU A 221 -24.61 -23.46 -5.84
N LEU A 222 -23.81 -22.93 -6.77
CA LEU A 222 -23.67 -23.46 -8.12
C LEU A 222 -23.12 -24.90 -8.11
N MET A 223 -22.21 -25.22 -7.18
CA MET A 223 -21.73 -26.58 -6.98
C MET A 223 -22.88 -27.50 -6.56
N ARG A 224 -23.70 -27.10 -5.58
CA ARG A 224 -24.90 -27.84 -5.16
C ARG A 224 -25.93 -28.02 -6.28
N GLN A 225 -26.16 -27.00 -7.09
CA GLN A 225 -27.07 -27.11 -8.24
C GLN A 225 -26.59 -28.16 -9.25
N ARG A 226 -25.27 -28.27 -9.51
CA ARG A 226 -24.72 -29.33 -10.37
C ARG A 226 -24.87 -30.73 -9.80
N ILE A 227 -24.84 -30.88 -8.48
CA ILE A 227 -25.07 -32.16 -7.79
C ILE A 227 -26.49 -32.66 -8.09
N ILE A 228 -27.48 -31.75 -7.96
CA ILE A 228 -28.91 -32.05 -8.20
C ILE A 228 -29.16 -32.42 -9.66
N ILE A 229 -28.60 -31.67 -10.63
CA ILE A 229 -28.86 -31.89 -12.06
C ILE A 229 -28.38 -33.28 -12.54
N ASN A 230 -27.36 -33.87 -11.91
CA ASN A 230 -26.77 -35.13 -12.34
C ASN A 230 -27.15 -36.35 -11.48
N ASN A 231 -28.11 -36.23 -10.53
CA ASN A 231 -28.47 -37.31 -9.58
C ASN A 231 -27.28 -37.90 -8.81
N LEU A 232 -26.23 -37.10 -8.58
CA LEU A 232 -25.06 -37.51 -7.80
C LEU A 232 -25.29 -37.15 -6.34
N THR A 233 -24.90 -38.00 -5.39
CA THR A 233 -24.88 -37.63 -3.97
C THR A 233 -23.67 -36.74 -3.67
N GLU A 234 -23.74 -35.97 -2.57
CA GLU A 234 -22.63 -35.09 -2.12
C GLU A 234 -21.32 -35.89 -1.90
N ASP A 235 -21.45 -37.12 -1.39
CA ASP A 235 -20.35 -38.07 -1.20
C ASP A 235 -19.71 -38.50 -2.52
N ASN A 236 -20.51 -38.80 -3.54
CA ASN A 236 -20.01 -39.21 -4.86
C ASN A 236 -19.22 -38.09 -5.55
N VAL A 237 -19.67 -36.83 -5.38
CA VAL A 237 -18.98 -35.67 -5.97
C VAL A 237 -17.69 -35.33 -5.24
N THR A 238 -17.66 -35.47 -3.91
CA THR A 238 -16.42 -35.28 -3.16
C THR A 238 -15.40 -36.40 -3.43
N GLU A 239 -15.86 -37.64 -3.60
CA GLU A 239 -15.02 -38.77 -3.99
C GLU A 239 -14.35 -38.52 -5.35
N ILE A 240 -15.11 -38.17 -6.38
CA ILE A 240 -14.56 -37.99 -7.72
C ILE A 240 -13.60 -36.80 -7.83
N ILE A 241 -13.86 -35.71 -7.11
CA ILE A 241 -12.96 -34.54 -7.06
C ILE A 241 -11.63 -34.94 -6.39
N LYS A 242 -11.67 -35.69 -5.28
CA LYS A 242 -10.46 -36.17 -4.60
C LYS A 242 -9.66 -37.13 -5.50
N LEU A 243 -10.34 -37.99 -6.25
CA LEU A 243 -9.67 -38.88 -7.21
C LEU A 243 -9.00 -38.09 -8.34
N ALA A 244 -9.64 -37.01 -8.82
CA ALA A 244 -9.07 -36.13 -9.83
C ALA A 244 -7.86 -35.34 -9.33
N GLU A 245 -7.94 -34.78 -8.12
CA GLU A 245 -6.87 -33.97 -7.53
C GLU A 245 -5.61 -34.78 -7.21
N ASN A 246 -5.76 -36.07 -6.93
CA ASN A 246 -4.66 -36.99 -6.66
C ASN A 246 -4.12 -37.73 -7.90
N ASP A 247 -4.55 -37.38 -9.12
CA ASP A 247 -4.20 -38.06 -10.38
C ASP A 247 -4.41 -39.59 -10.30
N SER A 248 -5.48 -40.02 -9.62
CA SER A 248 -5.70 -41.44 -9.35
C SER A 248 -5.99 -42.19 -10.65
N PRO A 249 -5.39 -43.38 -10.89
CA PRO A 249 -5.64 -44.17 -12.09
C PRO A 249 -7.10 -44.62 -12.22
N ILE A 250 -7.83 -44.69 -11.10
CA ILE A 250 -9.23 -45.14 -11.04
C ILE A 250 -10.21 -43.97 -11.31
N PHE A 251 -9.72 -42.73 -11.35
CA PHE A 251 -10.54 -41.54 -11.56
C PHE A 251 -11.45 -41.67 -12.79
N PHE A 252 -10.90 -42.11 -13.92
CA PHE A 252 -11.63 -42.13 -15.18
C PHE A 252 -12.74 -43.19 -15.20
N GLU A 253 -12.49 -44.36 -14.59
CA GLU A 253 -13.50 -45.41 -14.43
C GLU A 253 -14.65 -44.95 -13.51
N ARG A 254 -14.31 -44.33 -12.37
CA ARG A 254 -15.30 -43.74 -11.46
C ARG A 254 -16.08 -42.61 -12.12
N PHE A 255 -15.42 -41.78 -12.93
CA PHE A 255 -16.08 -40.73 -13.69
C PHE A 255 -17.13 -41.28 -14.65
N GLN A 256 -16.86 -42.38 -15.35
CA GLN A 256 -17.84 -42.98 -16.26
C GLN A 256 -19.07 -43.53 -15.53
N LEU A 257 -18.91 -44.05 -14.30
CA LEU A 257 -20.04 -44.50 -13.49
C LEU A 257 -20.97 -43.34 -13.11
N PHE A 258 -20.40 -42.17 -12.83
CA PHE A 258 -21.15 -40.96 -12.45
C PHE A 258 -21.66 -40.16 -13.65
N PHE A 259 -21.03 -40.29 -14.81
CA PHE A 259 -21.39 -39.60 -16.05
C PHE A 259 -21.47 -40.58 -17.24
N PRO A 260 -22.41 -41.55 -17.21
CA PRO A 260 -22.44 -42.66 -18.19
C PRO A 260 -22.66 -42.18 -19.63
N GLU A 261 -23.42 -41.10 -19.82
CA GLU A 261 -23.74 -40.56 -21.15
C GLU A 261 -22.66 -39.62 -21.71
N PHE A 262 -21.73 -39.14 -20.88
CA PHE A 262 -20.79 -38.10 -21.29
C PHE A 262 -19.79 -38.57 -22.35
N ILE A 263 -19.14 -39.73 -22.13
CA ILE A 263 -18.17 -40.28 -23.09
C ILE A 263 -18.86 -40.68 -24.41
N PRO A 264 -20.01 -41.39 -24.40
CA PRO A 264 -20.78 -41.64 -25.61
C PRO A 264 -21.13 -40.35 -26.37
N ASN A 265 -21.56 -39.29 -25.68
CA ASN A 265 -21.94 -38.03 -26.32
C ASN A 265 -20.74 -37.28 -26.90
N ILE A 266 -19.58 -37.29 -26.23
CA ILE A 266 -18.35 -36.73 -26.78
C ILE A 266 -17.87 -37.50 -28.02
N LEU A 267 -17.91 -38.83 -27.98
CA LEU A 267 -17.48 -39.66 -29.10
C LEU A 267 -18.43 -39.59 -30.30
N LYS A 268 -19.72 -39.28 -30.09
CA LYS A 268 -20.64 -38.92 -31.19
C LYS A 268 -20.22 -37.66 -31.93
N ILE A 269 -19.61 -36.68 -31.25
CA ILE A 269 -19.11 -35.45 -31.87
C ILE A 269 -17.82 -35.73 -32.64
N ASN A 270 -16.87 -36.43 -32.02
CA ASN A 270 -15.67 -36.87 -32.71
C ASN A 270 -15.17 -38.23 -32.17
N PRO A 271 -15.24 -39.31 -32.96
CA PRO A 271 -14.78 -40.64 -32.56
C PRO A 271 -13.25 -40.80 -32.51
N GLY A 272 -12.49 -39.85 -33.08
CA GLY A 272 -11.02 -39.85 -33.12
C GLY A 272 -10.33 -39.25 -31.88
N LEU A 273 -11.05 -39.07 -30.78
CA LEU A 273 -10.49 -38.64 -29.50
C LEU A 273 -9.82 -39.82 -28.80
N ILE A 274 -8.57 -39.62 -28.38
CA ILE A 274 -7.82 -40.65 -27.65
C ILE A 274 -8.07 -40.55 -26.14
N TYR A 275 -7.75 -41.62 -25.40
CA TYR A 275 -7.97 -41.71 -23.95
C TYR A 275 -7.46 -40.48 -23.17
N SER A 276 -6.24 -40.01 -23.46
CA SER A 276 -5.65 -38.85 -22.76
C SER A 276 -6.40 -37.53 -23.04
N GLU A 277 -7.09 -37.43 -24.17
CA GLU A 277 -7.94 -36.28 -24.51
C GLU A 277 -9.30 -36.39 -23.81
N LEU A 278 -9.89 -37.59 -23.78
CA LEU A 278 -11.13 -37.86 -23.03
C LEU A 278 -10.96 -37.62 -21.53
N HIS A 279 -9.79 -37.97 -20.98
CA HIS A 279 -9.44 -37.69 -19.60
C HIS A 279 -9.41 -36.18 -19.30
N ILE A 280 -8.85 -35.36 -20.20
CA ILE A 280 -8.89 -33.90 -20.06
C ILE A 280 -10.32 -33.36 -20.22
N CYS A 281 -11.14 -33.94 -21.11
CA CYS A 281 -12.56 -33.61 -21.22
C CYS A 281 -13.33 -33.91 -19.93
N ALA A 282 -13.05 -35.02 -19.25
CA ALA A 282 -13.65 -35.36 -17.97
C ALA A 282 -13.29 -34.32 -16.88
N LEU A 283 -12.02 -33.90 -16.81
CA LEU A 283 -11.60 -32.83 -15.89
C LEU A 283 -12.28 -31.48 -16.22
N MET A 284 -12.46 -31.16 -17.50
CA MET A 284 -13.22 -29.98 -17.93
C MET A 284 -14.71 -30.09 -17.56
N ARG A 285 -15.30 -31.30 -17.60
CA ARG A 285 -16.69 -31.54 -17.21
C ARG A 285 -16.93 -31.36 -15.72
N LEU A 286 -15.90 -31.63 -14.89
CA LEU A 286 -15.86 -31.27 -13.47
C LEU A 286 -15.58 -29.78 -13.23
N ASN A 287 -15.55 -28.97 -14.29
CA ASN A 287 -15.32 -27.52 -14.26
C ASN A 287 -13.96 -27.12 -13.71
N PHE A 288 -12.93 -27.95 -13.93
CA PHE A 288 -11.57 -27.55 -13.59
C PHE A 288 -11.07 -26.55 -14.62
N ASP A 289 -10.47 -25.46 -14.13
CA ASP A 289 -9.82 -24.48 -14.98
C ASP A 289 -8.46 -25.00 -15.46
N THR A 290 -7.85 -24.31 -16.42
CA THR A 290 -6.58 -24.77 -17.02
C THR A 290 -5.46 -24.90 -15.98
N LYS A 291 -5.46 -24.05 -14.94
CA LYS A 291 -4.48 -24.12 -13.85
C LYS A 291 -4.71 -25.34 -12.96
N LYS A 292 -5.95 -25.61 -12.56
CA LYS A 292 -6.29 -26.78 -11.75
C LYS A 292 -6.03 -28.09 -12.49
N ILE A 293 -6.34 -28.17 -13.78
CA ILE A 293 -6.00 -29.34 -14.62
C ILE A 293 -4.48 -29.56 -14.68
N ALA A 294 -3.70 -28.48 -14.81
CA ALA A 294 -2.24 -28.55 -14.83
C ALA A 294 -1.68 -29.13 -13.52
N LEU A 295 -2.21 -28.69 -12.38
CA LEU A 295 -1.87 -29.22 -11.06
C LEU A 295 -2.26 -30.70 -10.92
N CYS A 296 -3.50 -31.06 -11.26
CA CYS A 296 -3.99 -32.43 -11.12
C CYS A 296 -3.20 -33.42 -11.99
N THR A 297 -2.79 -33.01 -13.19
CA THR A 297 -2.10 -33.91 -14.15
C THR A 297 -0.58 -33.77 -14.13
N ASN A 298 -0.01 -33.04 -13.15
CA ASN A 298 1.42 -32.72 -13.05
C ASN A 298 2.03 -32.19 -14.37
N ASN A 299 1.29 -31.34 -15.07
CA ASN A 299 1.72 -30.72 -16.32
C ASN A 299 1.88 -29.20 -16.15
N SER A 300 2.63 -28.56 -17.06
CA SER A 300 2.64 -27.09 -17.11
C SER A 300 1.32 -26.56 -17.66
N VAL A 301 0.92 -25.35 -17.23
CA VAL A 301 -0.28 -24.67 -17.74
C VAL A 301 -0.28 -24.60 -19.28
N ARG A 302 0.88 -24.24 -19.88
CA ARG A 302 1.06 -24.20 -21.35
C ARG A 302 0.84 -25.55 -22.03
N ALA A 303 1.25 -26.65 -21.41
CA ALA A 303 1.04 -27.98 -21.96
C ALA A 303 -0.45 -28.34 -21.99
N VAL A 304 -1.20 -27.98 -20.94
CA VAL A 304 -2.65 -28.17 -20.87
C VAL A 304 -3.37 -27.28 -21.89
N GLU A 305 -2.98 -26.02 -22.05
CA GLU A 305 -3.52 -25.13 -23.10
C GLU A 305 -3.35 -25.72 -24.50
N SER A 306 -2.15 -26.24 -24.80
CA SER A 306 -1.87 -26.90 -26.07
C SER A 306 -2.76 -28.13 -26.30
N ARG A 307 -2.99 -28.96 -25.26
CA ARG A 307 -3.91 -30.10 -25.33
C ARG A 307 -5.35 -29.64 -25.58
N LYS A 308 -5.84 -28.65 -24.85
CA LYS A 308 -7.19 -28.07 -25.04
C LYS A 308 -7.36 -27.49 -26.44
N TYR A 309 -6.33 -26.85 -26.98
CA TYR A 309 -6.36 -26.36 -28.36
C TYR A 309 -6.51 -27.49 -29.38
N ARG A 310 -5.81 -28.62 -29.21
CA ARG A 310 -5.96 -29.79 -30.09
C ARG A 310 -7.36 -30.40 -30.00
N ILE A 311 -7.89 -30.56 -28.78
CA ILE A 311 -9.26 -31.05 -28.56
C ILE A 311 -10.26 -30.11 -29.24
N ARG A 312 -10.10 -28.79 -29.08
CA ARG A 312 -10.93 -27.77 -29.73
C ARG A 312 -10.95 -27.93 -31.25
N LYS A 313 -9.78 -28.12 -31.86
CA LYS A 313 -9.65 -28.33 -33.32
C LYS A 313 -10.29 -29.64 -33.77
N LYS A 314 -10.10 -30.73 -33.01
CA LYS A 314 -10.76 -32.01 -33.28
C LYS A 314 -12.29 -31.90 -33.20
N MET A 315 -12.82 -31.12 -32.27
CA MET A 315 -14.27 -30.89 -32.15
C MET A 315 -14.85 -29.84 -33.12
N GLY A 316 -14.04 -29.29 -34.03
CA GLY A 316 -14.52 -28.32 -35.02
C GLY A 316 -14.93 -26.95 -34.45
N LEU A 317 -14.47 -26.59 -33.25
CA LEU A 317 -14.92 -25.37 -32.56
C LEU A 317 -14.17 -24.12 -33.05
N GLY A 318 -14.92 -23.03 -33.26
CA GLY A 318 -14.40 -21.69 -33.57
C GLY A 318 -13.53 -21.09 -32.46
N SER A 319 -12.80 -20.01 -32.76
CA SER A 319 -11.94 -19.31 -31.77
C SER A 319 -12.71 -18.47 -30.76
N ASP A 320 -13.94 -18.12 -31.11
CA ASP A 320 -14.94 -17.41 -30.32
C ASP A 320 -15.61 -18.30 -29.26
N VAL A 321 -15.56 -19.62 -29.43
CA VAL A 321 -16.20 -20.59 -28.53
C VAL A 321 -15.25 -21.03 -27.42
N ASN A 322 -15.64 -20.81 -26.17
CA ASN A 322 -14.91 -21.34 -25.01
C ASN A 322 -15.16 -22.85 -24.86
N ILE A 323 -14.12 -23.65 -25.07
CA ILE A 323 -14.19 -25.12 -24.98
C ILE A 323 -14.69 -25.62 -23.61
N ASN A 324 -14.32 -24.97 -22.50
CA ASN A 324 -14.80 -25.40 -21.18
C ASN A 324 -16.32 -25.26 -21.10
N ASN A 325 -16.87 -24.14 -21.55
CA ASN A 325 -18.31 -23.91 -21.56
C ASN A 325 -19.03 -24.85 -22.51
N PHE A 326 -18.41 -25.23 -23.64
CA PHE A 326 -18.95 -26.22 -24.56
C PHE A 326 -19.04 -27.60 -23.90
N ILE A 327 -17.95 -28.09 -23.31
CA ILE A 327 -17.89 -29.40 -22.66
C ILE A 327 -18.85 -29.50 -21.47
N LEU A 328 -19.03 -28.41 -20.70
CA LEU A 328 -19.97 -28.38 -19.58
C LEU A 328 -21.44 -28.54 -20.00
N LYS A 329 -21.78 -28.27 -21.27
CA LYS A 329 -23.13 -28.38 -21.82
C LYS A 329 -23.44 -29.75 -22.43
N ILE A 330 -22.42 -30.59 -22.61
CA ILE A 330 -22.57 -32.00 -23.05
C ILE A 330 -22.98 -32.84 -21.85
#